data_AF-T0LL69-F1
#
_entry.id   AF-T0LL69-F1
#
_cell.length_a   1.000
_cell.length_b   1.000
_cell.length_c   1.000
_cell.angle_alpha   90.00
_cell.angle_beta   90.00
_cell.angle_gamma   90.00
#
_symmetry.space_group_name_H-M   'P 1'
#
loop_
_entity.id
_entity.type
_entity.pdbx_description
1 polymer ?
#
loop_
_entity_poly.entity_id
_entity_poly.type
_entity_poly.pdbx_seq_one_letter_code
_entity_poly.pdbx_strand_id
1 'polypeptide(L)'
;MDNVELIVVDESHNFRNPLSNRWENFFSLVHDNISETGKKPYILFLTATPINNTPWDLYWQIMLLVLMDRSAFIKENIPASV
;
A
#
# COMPACT_ATOMS: atom_id res chain seq x y z
N MET A 1 -23.32 -9.60 0.43
CA MET A 1 -22.34 -8.61 0.91
C MET A 1 -21.66 -8.08 -0.32
N ASP A 2 -21.71 -6.77 -0.53
CA ASP A 2 -21.11 -6.15 -1.71
C ASP A 2 -19.59 -6.28 -1.60
N ASN A 3 -19.00 -6.87 -2.64
CA ASN A 3 -17.56 -7.10 -2.72
C ASN A 3 -16.86 -5.76 -3.01
N VAL A 4 -15.88 -5.37 -2.20
CA VAL A 4 -15.03 -4.21 -2.52
C VAL A 4 -14.07 -4.61 -3.62
N GLU A 5 -14.30 -4.09 -4.83
CA GLU A 5 -13.45 -4.38 -5.99
C GLU A 5 -12.30 -3.38 -6.16
N LEU A 6 -12.51 -2.13 -5.76
CA LEU A 6 -11.55 -1.04 -5.91
C LEU A 6 -11.54 -0.14 -4.68
N ILE A 7 -10.34 0.12 -4.17
CA ILE A 7 -10.07 1.10 -3.13
C ILE A 7 -9.28 2.24 -3.75
N VAL A 8 -9.85 3.44 -3.73
CA VAL A 8 -9.18 4.67 -4.18
C VAL A 8 -8.78 5.48 -2.95
N VAL A 9 -7.50 5.82 -2.88
CA VAL A 9 -6.94 6.66 -1.83
C VAL A 9 -6.46 7.95 -2.45
N ASP A 10 -7.16 9.04 -2.15
CA ASP A 10 -6.68 10.39 -2.44
C ASP A 10 -5.65 10.83 -1.40
N GLU A 11 -4.74 11.71 -1.82
CA GLU A 11 -3.60 12.18 -1.04
C GLU A 11 -2.81 11.04 -0.37
N SER A 12 -2.43 10.04 -1.18
CA SER A 12 -1.73 8.83 -0.73
C SER A 12 -0.39 9.10 -0.04
N HIS A 13 0.15 10.30 -0.16
CA HIS A 13 1.32 10.75 0.60
C HIS A 13 1.10 10.66 2.13
N ASN A 14 -0.14 10.54 2.60
CA ASN A 14 -0.47 10.23 4.00
C ASN A 14 -0.03 8.82 4.44
N PHE A 15 0.35 7.94 3.51
CA PHE A 15 0.79 6.56 3.74
C PHE A 15 2.30 6.35 3.55
N ARG A 16 3.08 7.42 3.47
CA ARG A 16 4.54 7.35 3.34
C ARG A 16 5.28 6.83 4.58
N ASN A 17 4.64 6.87 5.75
CA ASN A 17 5.22 6.38 7.00
C ASN A 17 4.61 5.01 7.39
N PRO A 18 5.38 3.91 7.29
CA PRO A 18 4.90 2.56 7.63
C PRO A 18 4.63 2.37 9.13
N LEU A 19 5.18 3.23 10.00
CA LEU A 19 4.97 3.16 11.45
C LEU A 19 3.74 3.95 11.92
N SER A 20 2.95 4.50 11.00
CA SER A 20 1.76 5.27 11.37
C SER A 20 0.54 4.38 11.56
N ASN A 21 -0.30 4.69 12.55
CA ASN A 21 -1.58 3.99 12.75
C ASN A 21 -2.46 3.99 11.49
N ARG A 22 -2.37 5.04 10.67
CA ARG A 22 -3.11 5.13 9.41
C ARG A 22 -2.67 4.03 8.44
N TRP A 23 -1.37 3.82 8.31
CA TRP A 23 -0.79 2.77 7.47
C TRP A 23 -1.24 1.39 7.95
N GLU A 24 -1.09 1.12 9.25
CA GLU A 24 -1.48 -0.15 9.86
C GLU A 24 -2.98 -0.42 9.68
N ASN A 25 -3.82 0.57 9.97
CA ASN A 25 -5.27 0.44 9.82
C ASN A 25 -5.68 0.15 8.37
N PHE A 26 -5.07 0.82 7.38
CA PHE A 26 -5.36 0.54 5.98
C PHE A 26 -4.92 -0.87 5.57
N PHE A 27 -3.72 -1.27 6.00
CA PHE A 27 -3.22 -2.61 5.73
C PHE A 27 -4.16 -3.68 6.30
N SER A 28 -4.57 -3.53 7.57
CA SER A 28 -5.53 -4.43 8.23
C SER A 28 -6.89 -4.44 7.52
N LEU A 29 -7.45 -3.28 7.18
CA LEU A 29 -8.73 -3.20 6.45
C LEU A 29 -8.71 -3.97 5.12
N VAL A 30 -7.60 -3.89 4.36
CA VAL A 30 -7.47 -4.65 3.12
C VAL A 30 -7.37 -6.16 3.39
N HIS A 31 -6.63 -6.55 4.42
CA HIS A 31 -6.49 -7.97 4.79
C HIS A 31 -7.80 -8.57 5.30
N ASP A 32 -8.55 -7.83 6.11
CA ASP A 32 -9.87 -8.23 6.60
C ASP A 32 -10.82 -8.44 5.42
N ASN A 33 -10.87 -7.50 4.47
CA ASN A 33 -11.67 -7.66 3.25
C ASN A 33 -11.25 -8.89 2.43
N ILE A 34 -9.95 -9.14 2.29
CA ILE A 34 -9.44 -10.35 1.61
C ILE A 34 -9.86 -11.61 2.37
N SER A 35 -9.79 -11.60 3.69
CA SER A 35 -10.15 -12.76 4.51
C SER A 35 -11.65 -13.08 4.45
N GLU A 36 -12.50 -12.06 4.36
CA GLU A 36 -13.95 -12.23 4.27
C GLU A 36 -14.42 -12.63 2.86
N THR A 37 -13.82 -12.05 1.82
CA THR A 37 -14.29 -12.20 0.43
C THR A 37 -13.49 -13.21 -0.39
N GLY A 38 -12.28 -13.57 0.06
CA GLY A 38 -11.32 -14.36 -0.69
C GLY A 38 -10.70 -13.64 -1.90
N LYS A 39 -10.95 -12.34 -2.08
CA LYS A 39 -10.51 -11.56 -3.24
C LYS A 39 -9.69 -10.34 -2.83
N LYS A 40 -8.56 -10.14 -3.51
CA LYS A 40 -7.76 -8.91 -3.37
C LYS A 40 -8.42 -7.77 -4.17
N PRO A 41 -8.79 -6.65 -3.53
CA PRO A 41 -9.27 -5.48 -4.26
C PRO A 41 -8.13 -4.85 -5.07
N TYR A 42 -8.48 -4.16 -6.15
CA TYR A 42 -7.58 -3.20 -6.78
C TYR A 42 -7.36 -2.02 -5.85
N ILE A 43 -6.13 -1.49 -5.80
CA ILE A 43 -5.77 -0.34 -4.97
C ILE A 43 -5.19 0.73 -5.89
N LEU A 44 -5.77 1.93 -5.86
CA LEU A 44 -5.33 3.10 -6.61
C LEU A 44 -4.94 4.22 -5.66
N PHE A 45 -3.67 4.61 -5.67
CA PHE A 45 -3.14 5.74 -4.91
C PHE A 45 -3.03 6.97 -5.81
N LEU A 46 -3.65 8.06 -5.38
CA LEU A 46 -3.60 9.36 -6.04
C LEU A 46 -2.86 10.34 -5.14
N THR A 47 -1.84 11.00 -5.68
CA THR A 47 -1.14 12.08 -4.98
C THR A 47 -0.36 12.92 -6.00
N ALA A 48 -0.34 14.24 -5.81
CA ALA A 48 0.54 15.13 -6.56
C ALA A 48 1.98 15.16 -5.97
N THR A 49 2.15 14.67 -4.74
CA THR A 49 3.38 14.79 -3.95
C THR A 49 3.80 13.45 -3.36
N PRO A 50 4.17 12.46 -4.21
CA PRO A 50 4.48 11.12 -3.73
C PRO A 50 5.74 11.06 -2.85
N ILE A 51 6.61 12.07 -2.91
CA ILE A 51 7.83 12.17 -2.11
C ILE A 51 7.82 13.52 -1.39
N ASN A 52 8.13 13.54 -0.09
CA ASN A 52 8.26 14.77 0.69
C ASN A 52 9.69 14.96 1.22
N ASN A 53 10.27 13.93 1.82
CA ASN A 53 11.58 13.98 2.46
C ASN A 53 12.63 13.12 1.75
N THR A 54 12.30 11.86 1.44
CA THR A 54 13.27 10.88 0.91
C THR A 54 12.61 9.92 -0.07
N PRO A 55 13.38 9.22 -0.93
CA PRO A 55 12.85 8.16 -1.80
C PRO A 55 12.08 7.06 -1.03
N TRP A 56 12.34 6.89 0.27
CA TRP A 56 11.60 5.96 1.11
C TRP A 56 10.12 6.30 1.23
N ASP A 57 9.73 7.56 1.05
CA ASP A 57 8.31 7.95 1.06
C ASP A 57 7.52 7.25 -0.05
N LEU A 58 8.09 7.20 -1.25
CA LEU A 58 7.49 6.50 -2.39
C LEU A 58 7.62 4.98 -2.22
N TYR A 59 8.76 4.50 -1.75
CA TYR A 59 8.96 3.07 -1.48
C TYR A 59 7.88 2.50 -0.55
N TRP A 60 7.59 3.17 0.57
CA TRP A 60 6.59 2.69 1.52
C TRP A 60 5.16 2.78 1.00
N GLN A 61 4.85 3.73 0.11
CA GLN A 61 3.58 3.76 -0.60
C GLN A 61 3.44 2.58 -1.56
N ILE A 62 4.46 2.27 -2.35
CA ILE A 62 4.43 1.12 -3.27
C ILE A 62 4.40 -0.19 -2.48
N MET A 63 5.17 -0.29 -1.39
CA MET A 63 5.17 -1.47 -0.53
C MET A 63 3.79 -1.75 0.08
N LEU A 64 3.07 -0.70 0.47
CA LEU A 64 1.68 -0.81 0.91
C LEU A 64 0.76 -1.27 -0.23
N LEU A 65 0.91 -0.72 -1.43
CA LEU A 65 0.10 -1.08 -2.61
C LEU A 65 0.25 -2.57 -2.97
N VAL A 66 1.47 -3.12 -2.84
CA VAL A 66 1.73 -4.56 -3.04
C VAL A 66 1.46 -5.41 -1.79
N LEU A 67 0.91 -4.82 -0.72
CA LEU A 67 0.60 -5.48 0.55
C LEU A 67 1.80 -6.20 1.16
N MET A 68 2.94 -5.51 1.25
CA MET A 68 4.20 -6.03 1.80
C MET A 68 4.77 -7.24 1.04
N ASP A 69 4.25 -7.56 -0.16
CA ASP A 69 4.83 -8.58 -1.03
C ASP A 69 6.17 -8.09 -1.60
N ARG A 70 7.24 -8.41 -0.89
CA ARG A 70 8.63 -8.09 -1.28
C ARG A 70 9.01 -8.68 -2.63
N SER A 71 8.33 -9.73 -3.11
CA SER A 71 8.62 -10.30 -4.42
C SER A 71 8.36 -9.31 -5.55
N ALA A 72 7.49 -8.32 -5.35
CA ALA A 72 7.24 -7.26 -6.31
C ALA A 72 8.48 -6.41 -6.62
N PHE A 73 9.34 -6.17 -5.61
CA PHE A 73 10.58 -5.41 -5.77
C PHE A 73 11.75 -6.28 -6.21
N ILE A 74 11.84 -7.51 -5.69
CA ILE A 74 12.90 -8.45 -6.04
C ILE A 74 12.90 -8.76 -7.53
N LYS A 75 11.70 -8.91 -8.15
CA LYS A 75 11.56 -9.12 -9.60
C LYS A 75 12.17 -8.01 -10.44
N GLU A 76 12.20 -6.80 -9.91
CA GLU A 76 12.76 -5.60 -10.55
C GLU A 76 14.21 -5.34 -10.14
N ASN A 77 14.88 -6.30 -9.47
CA ASN A 77 16.22 -6.16 -8.90
C ASN A 77 16.37 -5.02 -7.88
N ILE A 78 15.27 -4.63 -7.24
CA ILE A 78 15.31 -3.67 -6.14
C ILE A 78 15.50 -4.48 -4.84
N PRO A 79 16.65 -4.34 -4.15
CA PRO A 79 16.92 -5.13 -2.97
C PRO A 79 15.90 -4.81 -1.87
N ALA A 80 15.32 -5.86 -1.30
CA ALA A 80 14.52 -5.75 -0.09
C ALA A 80 15.46 -5.62 1.12
N SER A 81 16.07 -4.45 1.31
CA SER A 81 16.90 -4.18 2.49
C SER A 81 16.74 -2.73 2.95
N VAL A 82 15.96 -2.52 4.01
CA VAL A 82 16.41 -2.33 5.41
C VAL A 82 15.37 -2.96 6.33
#